data_AF-A0A956M5F3-F1
#
_entry.id   AF-A0A956M5F3-F1
#
_cell.length_a   1.000
_cell.length_b   1.000
_cell.length_c   1.000
_cell.angle_alpha   90.00
_cell.angle_beta   90.00
_cell.angle_gamma   90.00
#
_symmetry.space_group_name_H-M   'P 1'
#
loop_
_entity.id
_entity.type
_entity.pdbx_description
1 polymer ?
#
loop_
_entity_poly.entity_id
_entity_poly.type
_entity_poly.pdbx_seq_one_letter_code
_entity_poly.pdbx_strand_id
1 'polypeptide(L)'
;VQEVAALKAEGRAKSPERIIVDYIAPRDGRGPRYKLQGSDQEFIRMNSNSYLSLSNHPALIAAADEATHRFGVGPGAVRFIDGTYHYHVDLEARIARFVNKPAAKIFNSAYTANLALALTINTPRTYWIGDELNHNCIIRAMRISSVARENKAIYKHNKMEELAQHLGEIPASAERVVVIFDGIFSMRGDYASIDQIERLCAPRRGQVHDGIITVVDDSHGIGAYGATGRGTPEFTAAEPDVIVGTFGKAFGVNGGFIAGSVELIEAVRQK
;
A
#
# COMPACT_ATOMS: atom_id res chain seq x y z
N VAL A 1 -6.57 -20.43 26.25
CA VAL A 1 -7.67 -20.72 25.30
C VAL A 1 -7.27 -21.93 24.46
N GLN A 2 -8.16 -22.90 24.26
CA GLN A 2 -7.88 -24.15 23.54
C GLN A 2 -7.31 -23.91 22.13
N GLU A 3 -7.79 -22.88 21.43
CA GLU A 3 -7.29 -22.48 20.11
C GLU A 3 -5.79 -22.13 20.10
N VAL A 4 -5.30 -21.42 21.13
CA VAL A 4 -3.87 -21.09 21.25
C VAL A 4 -3.03 -22.34 21.51
N ALA A 5 -3.57 -23.31 22.26
CA ALA A 5 -2.90 -24.59 22.48
C ALA A 5 -2.81 -25.41 21.19
N ALA A 6 -3.87 -25.41 20.37
CA ALA A 6 -3.87 -26.04 19.05
C ALA A 6 -2.82 -25.41 18.13
N LEU A 7 -2.77 -24.07 18.03
CA LEU A 7 -1.74 -23.38 17.24
C LEU A 7 -0.32 -23.74 17.70
N LYS A 8 -0.10 -23.91 19.00
CA LYS A 8 1.20 -24.35 19.54
C LYS A 8 1.53 -25.78 19.14
N ALA A 9 0.56 -26.69 19.28
CA ALA A 9 0.71 -28.09 18.90
C ALA A 9 1.01 -28.25 17.39
N GLU A 10 0.43 -27.39 16.56
CA GLU A 10 0.63 -27.36 15.11
C GLU A 10 1.91 -26.61 14.68
N GLY A 11 2.68 -26.03 15.61
CA GLY A 11 3.87 -25.23 15.27
C GLY A 11 3.55 -23.89 14.58
N ARG A 12 2.29 -23.44 14.62
CA ARG A 12 1.79 -22.21 13.98
C ARG A 12 1.66 -21.04 14.95
N ALA A 13 1.88 -21.27 16.24
CA ALA A 13 1.86 -20.22 17.24
C ALA A 13 3.02 -19.24 17.00
N LYS A 14 2.70 -17.95 17.02
CA LYS A 14 3.70 -16.89 16.96
C LYS A 14 4.53 -16.91 18.26
N SER A 15 5.84 -16.76 18.12
CA SER A 15 6.71 -16.52 19.27
C SER A 15 6.35 -15.20 19.97
N PRO A 16 6.68 -15.04 21.27
CA PRO A 16 6.62 -13.74 21.92
C PRO A 16 7.38 -12.67 21.13
N GLU A 17 6.89 -11.44 21.20
CA GLU A 17 7.51 -10.30 20.53
C GLU A 17 8.91 -10.05 21.09
N ARG A 18 9.87 -9.72 20.22
CA ARG A 18 11.19 -9.25 20.64
C ARG A 18 11.11 -7.75 20.88
N ILE A 19 11.34 -7.33 22.11
CA ILE A 19 11.24 -5.92 22.50
C ILE A 19 12.58 -5.25 22.24
N ILE A 20 12.59 -4.29 21.30
CA ILE A 20 13.73 -3.41 21.04
C ILE A 20 13.73 -2.33 22.12
N VAL A 21 14.85 -2.18 22.83
CA VAL A 21 14.99 -1.22 23.94
C VAL A 21 15.97 -0.09 23.64
N ASP A 22 16.80 -0.23 22.61
CA ASP A 22 17.80 0.77 22.26
C ASP A 22 18.16 0.70 20.77
N TYR A 23 18.58 1.85 20.23
CA TYR A 23 19.13 2.01 18.89
C TYR A 23 20.52 2.62 19.02
N ILE A 24 21.50 1.97 18.41
CA ILE A 24 22.88 2.46 18.35
C ILE A 24 23.13 2.91 16.92
N ALA A 25 23.46 4.19 16.78
CA ALA A 25 23.81 4.80 15.51
C ALA A 25 25.01 4.09 14.86
N PRO A 26 25.14 4.14 13.52
CA PRO A 26 26.31 3.63 12.82
C PRO A 26 27.60 4.22 13.41
N ARG A 27 28.56 3.34 13.71
CA ARG A 27 29.88 3.69 14.26
C ARG A 27 30.90 2.64 13.88
N ASP A 28 32.18 2.99 13.89
CA ASP A 28 33.30 2.04 13.72
C ASP A 28 33.19 1.16 12.46
N GLY A 29 32.71 1.73 11.35
CA GLY A 29 32.49 1.02 10.08
C GLY A 29 31.32 0.03 10.09
N ARG A 30 30.51 -0.01 11.16
CA ARG A 30 29.30 -0.84 11.27
C ARG A 30 28.05 -0.01 11.01
N GLY A 31 27.10 -0.62 10.30
CA GLY A 31 25.73 -0.13 10.23
C GLY A 31 25.02 -0.16 11.60
N PRO A 32 23.78 0.33 11.66
CA PRO A 32 23.05 0.52 12.92
C PRO A 32 22.87 -0.80 13.69
N ARG A 33 22.86 -0.69 15.02
CA ARG A 33 22.63 -1.83 15.93
C ARG A 33 21.43 -1.59 16.82
N TYR A 34 20.85 -2.68 17.31
CA TYR A 34 19.68 -2.66 18.19
C TYR A 34 19.94 -3.54 19.41
N LYS A 35 19.49 -3.08 20.59
CA LYS A 35 19.48 -3.92 21.80
C LYS A 35 18.09 -4.48 22.03
N LEU A 36 18.05 -5.71 22.53
CA LEU A 36 16.82 -6.40 22.88
C LEU A 36 16.69 -6.50 24.39
N GLN A 37 15.46 -6.40 24.90
CA GLN A 37 15.17 -6.62 26.31
C GLN A 37 15.69 -8.00 26.76
N GLY A 38 16.42 -8.05 27.88
CA GLY A 38 16.98 -9.29 28.43
C GLY A 38 18.21 -9.82 27.70
N SER A 39 18.87 -9.00 26.87
CA SER A 39 20.12 -9.36 26.21
C SER A 39 21.13 -8.22 26.28
N ASP A 40 22.38 -8.55 26.61
CA ASP A 40 23.51 -7.60 26.61
C ASP A 40 24.18 -7.48 25.22
N GLN A 41 23.66 -8.17 24.20
CA GLN A 41 24.23 -8.20 22.86
C GLN A 41 23.66 -7.10 21.94
N GLU A 42 24.49 -6.65 20.99
CA GLU A 42 24.09 -5.76 19.90
C GLU A 42 23.70 -6.57 18.66
N PHE A 43 22.48 -6.35 18.13
CA PHE A 43 21.95 -7.09 16.99
C PHE A 43 21.89 -6.26 15.70
N ILE A 44 22.03 -6.93 14.56
CA ILE A 44 21.65 -6.40 13.25
C ILE A 44 20.17 -6.71 13.01
N ARG A 45 19.39 -5.72 12.58
CA ARG A 45 17.98 -5.91 12.23
C ARG A 45 17.82 -6.23 10.74
N MET A 46 17.69 -7.52 10.41
CA MET A 46 17.52 -8.00 9.03
C MET A 46 16.07 -8.30 8.64
N ASN A 47 15.10 -8.00 9.51
CA ASN A 47 13.67 -8.27 9.32
C ASN A 47 12.83 -6.98 9.28
N SER A 48 13.43 -5.87 8.84
CA SER A 48 12.79 -4.57 8.79
C SER A 48 12.40 -4.17 7.35
N ASN A 49 11.32 -3.40 7.24
CA ASN A 49 10.94 -2.76 5.99
C ASN A 49 11.50 -1.32 5.85
N SER A 50 12.42 -0.89 6.72
CA SER A 50 13.06 0.43 6.63
C SER A 50 14.19 0.41 5.60
N TYR A 51 13.82 0.32 4.31
CA TYR A 51 14.77 0.08 3.21
C TYR A 51 15.86 1.15 3.08
N LEU A 52 15.49 2.41 3.31
CA LEU A 52 16.40 3.55 3.23
C LEU A 52 16.90 4.04 4.60
N SER A 53 16.53 3.36 5.70
CA SER A 53 16.85 3.78 7.07
C SER A 53 16.42 5.21 7.43
N LEU A 54 15.42 5.78 6.72
CA LEU A 54 14.96 7.15 6.92
C LEU A 54 14.36 7.41 8.30
N SER A 55 13.92 6.36 9.02
CA SER A 55 13.35 6.50 10.36
C SER A 55 14.30 7.14 11.39
N ASN A 56 15.61 7.12 11.13
CA ASN A 56 16.63 7.74 11.99
C ASN A 56 17.29 8.96 11.33
N HIS A 57 16.75 9.45 10.21
CA HIS A 57 17.34 10.57 9.50
C HIS A 57 17.14 11.87 10.31
N PRO A 58 18.21 12.64 10.62
CA PRO A 58 18.12 13.81 11.50
C PRO A 58 17.06 14.84 11.05
N ALA A 59 16.94 15.07 9.74
CA ALA A 59 15.94 16.01 9.20
C ALA A 59 14.49 15.55 9.42
N LEU A 60 14.22 14.24 9.43
CA LEU A 60 12.88 13.71 9.69
C LEU A 60 12.53 13.85 11.17
N ILE A 61 13.49 13.56 12.05
CA ILE A 61 13.34 13.74 13.50
C ILE A 61 13.05 15.21 13.81
N ALA A 62 13.86 16.14 13.27
CA ALA A 62 13.67 17.56 13.46
C ALA A 62 12.30 18.07 12.94
N ALA A 63 11.87 17.62 11.76
CA ALA A 63 10.56 17.99 11.22
C ALA A 63 9.39 17.46 12.08
N ALA A 64 9.51 16.24 12.63
CA ALA A 64 8.52 15.68 13.53
C ALA A 64 8.45 16.44 14.86
N ASP A 65 9.61 16.81 15.41
CA ASP A 65 9.73 17.59 16.65
C ASP A 65 9.10 18.98 16.51
N GLU A 66 9.46 19.70 15.43
CA GLU A 66 8.88 21.02 15.11
C GLU A 66 7.35 20.96 14.98
N ALA A 67 6.84 20.00 14.20
CA ALA A 67 5.41 19.85 14.02
C ALA A 67 4.68 19.53 15.33
N THR A 68 5.28 18.67 16.17
CA THR A 68 4.71 18.29 17.47
C THR A 68 4.67 19.47 18.44
N HIS A 69 5.75 20.25 18.53
CA HIS A 69 5.78 21.43 19.39
C HIS A 69 4.82 22.53 18.94
N ARG A 70 4.56 22.63 17.63
CA ARG A 70 3.67 23.66 17.07
C ARG A 70 2.19 23.28 17.08
N PHE A 71 1.85 22.01 16.86
CA PHE A 71 0.46 21.55 16.67
C PHE A 71 -0.02 20.51 17.69
N GLY A 72 0.85 20.11 18.62
CA GLY A 72 0.61 18.99 19.52
C GLY A 72 0.76 17.64 18.84
N VAL A 73 0.55 16.57 19.60
CA VAL A 73 0.80 15.18 19.17
C VAL A 73 -0.25 14.61 18.20
N GLY A 74 -1.39 15.29 18.03
CA GLY A 74 -2.45 14.80 17.15
C GLY A 74 -3.60 15.79 16.99
N PRO A 75 -4.45 15.58 15.97
CA PRO A 75 -5.48 16.54 15.59
C PRO A 75 -6.72 16.55 16.50
N GLY A 76 -6.92 15.53 17.35
CA GLY A 76 -8.09 15.45 18.25
C GLY A 76 -9.45 15.27 17.57
N ALA A 77 -9.51 15.27 16.23
CA ALA A 77 -10.73 15.14 15.44
C ALA A 77 -10.47 14.40 14.11
N VAL A 78 -11.55 13.94 13.49
CA VAL A 78 -11.53 13.38 12.12
C VAL A 78 -11.40 14.50 11.07
N ARG A 79 -10.91 14.14 9.88
CA ARG A 79 -10.56 15.10 8.81
C ARG A 79 -11.72 16.01 8.37
N PHE A 80 -12.97 15.52 8.37
CA PHE A 80 -14.14 16.26 7.87
C PHE A 80 -14.82 17.17 8.90
N ILE A 81 -14.42 17.09 10.17
CA ILE A 81 -14.90 17.99 11.22
C ILE A 81 -13.86 19.10 11.38
N ASP A 82 -12.85 18.89 12.23
CA ASP A 82 -11.78 19.86 12.51
C ASP A 82 -10.39 19.21 12.60
N GLY A 83 -10.21 18.02 12.01
CA GLY A 83 -8.97 17.24 12.11
C GLY A 83 -7.91 17.52 11.04
N THR A 84 -8.11 18.54 10.19
CA THR A 84 -7.24 18.79 9.03
C THR A 84 -6.27 19.95 9.28
N TYR A 85 -5.02 19.62 9.59
CA TYR A 85 -3.90 20.57 9.57
C TYR A 85 -3.30 20.77 8.17
N HIS A 86 -2.66 21.92 7.95
CA HIS A 86 -2.00 22.26 6.68
C HIS A 86 -0.99 21.20 6.21
N TYR A 87 -0.23 20.59 7.14
CA TYR A 87 0.69 19.49 6.82
C TYR A 87 0.03 18.29 6.12
N HIS A 88 -1.25 17.99 6.42
CA HIS A 88 -1.96 16.91 5.73
C HIS A 88 -2.20 17.27 4.26
N VAL A 89 -2.66 18.50 4.01
CA VAL A 89 -2.98 19.00 2.67
C VAL A 89 -1.71 19.16 1.83
N ASP A 90 -0.64 19.69 2.44
CA ASP A 90 0.66 19.82 1.79
C ASP A 90 1.25 18.46 1.44
N LEU A 91 1.12 17.47 2.33
CA LEU A 91 1.56 16.11 2.07
C LEU A 91 0.74 15.47 0.94
N GLU A 92 -0.59 15.59 0.95
CA GLU A 92 -1.47 15.13 -0.13
C GLU A 92 -1.03 15.71 -1.49
N ALA A 93 -0.77 17.02 -1.56
CA ALA A 93 -0.30 17.68 -2.78
C ALA A 93 1.12 17.23 -3.20
N ARG A 94 2.03 17.00 -2.23
CA ARG A 94 3.38 16.50 -2.51
C ARG A 94 3.36 15.08 -3.04
N ILE A 95 2.50 14.21 -2.51
CA ILE A 95 2.35 12.83 -2.98
C ILE A 95 1.84 12.82 -4.42
N ALA A 96 0.76 13.57 -4.69
CA ALA A 96 0.19 13.67 -6.04
C ALA A 96 1.26 14.05 -7.08
N ARG A 97 2.09 15.07 -6.79
CA ARG A 97 3.23 15.44 -7.64
C ARG A 97 4.33 14.36 -7.70
N PHE A 98 4.62 13.71 -6.57
CA PHE A 98 5.67 12.70 -6.49
C PHE A 98 5.35 11.50 -7.39
N VAL A 99 4.13 10.98 -7.32
CA VAL A 99 3.69 9.81 -8.12
C VAL A 99 2.99 10.17 -9.42
N ASN A 100 3.11 11.43 -9.87
CA ASN A 100 2.56 11.92 -11.13
C ASN A 100 1.04 11.66 -11.29
N LYS A 101 0.26 11.91 -10.23
CA LYS A 101 -1.21 11.80 -10.24
C LYS A 101 -1.89 13.15 -10.00
N PRO A 102 -3.12 13.34 -10.51
CA PRO A 102 -3.88 14.58 -10.30
C PRO A 102 -4.14 14.91 -8.82
N ALA A 103 -4.44 13.91 -8.00
CA ALA A 103 -4.76 14.11 -6.59
C ALA A 103 -4.31 12.92 -5.73
N ALA A 104 -4.20 13.14 -4.42
CA ALA A 104 -3.96 12.09 -3.45
C ALA A 104 -4.70 12.34 -2.12
N LYS A 105 -4.93 11.26 -1.37
CA LYS A 105 -5.52 11.27 -0.03
C LYS A 105 -4.69 10.42 0.91
N ILE A 106 -4.37 10.94 2.10
CA ILE A 106 -3.62 10.21 3.12
C ILE A 106 -4.52 9.48 4.12
N PHE A 107 -4.00 8.38 4.64
CA PHE A 107 -4.60 7.48 5.62
C PHE A 107 -3.59 7.14 6.71
N ASN A 108 -4.05 6.60 7.83
CA ASN A 108 -3.18 6.15 8.91
C ASN A 108 -2.38 4.88 8.57
N SER A 109 -2.70 4.16 7.49
CA SER A 109 -1.91 3.05 6.98
C SER A 109 -2.27 2.74 5.51
N ALA A 110 -1.42 2.01 4.80
CA ALA A 110 -1.79 1.46 3.49
C ALA A 110 -2.91 0.41 3.58
N TYR A 111 -3.09 -0.24 4.75
CA TYR A 111 -4.19 -1.17 4.97
C TYR A 111 -5.55 -0.44 4.91
N THR A 112 -5.66 0.68 5.62
CA THR A 112 -6.86 1.52 5.61
C THR A 112 -7.04 2.26 4.29
N ALA A 113 -5.97 2.60 3.58
CA ALA A 113 -6.03 3.11 2.21
C ALA A 113 -6.67 2.09 1.25
N ASN A 114 -6.20 0.83 1.25
CA ASN A 114 -6.81 -0.23 0.44
C ASN A 114 -8.27 -0.48 0.81
N LEU A 115 -8.59 -0.46 2.11
CA LEU A 115 -9.97 -0.62 2.56
C LEU A 115 -10.87 0.52 2.09
N ALA A 116 -10.43 1.78 2.25
CA ALA A 116 -11.18 2.95 1.79
C ALA A 116 -11.37 2.94 0.28
N LEU A 117 -10.33 2.57 -0.48
CA LEU A 117 -10.44 2.40 -1.93
C LEU A 117 -11.52 1.38 -2.29
N ALA A 118 -11.46 0.18 -1.71
CA ALA A 118 -12.41 -0.88 -1.98
C ALA A 118 -13.85 -0.49 -1.60
N LEU A 119 -14.06 0.13 -0.44
CA LEU A 119 -15.37 0.64 -0.02
C LEU A 119 -15.91 1.73 -0.95
N THR A 120 -15.02 2.56 -1.51
CA THR A 120 -15.39 3.68 -2.37
C THR A 120 -15.83 3.21 -3.75
N ILE A 121 -15.04 2.31 -4.37
CA ILE A 121 -15.20 1.94 -5.78
C ILE A 121 -16.05 0.69 -5.98
N ASN A 122 -16.23 -0.14 -4.95
CA ASN A 122 -17.03 -1.36 -5.08
C ASN A 122 -18.53 -1.04 -5.14
N THR A 123 -19.21 -1.71 -6.07
CA THR A 123 -20.66 -1.75 -6.22
C THR A 123 -21.07 -3.20 -6.50
N PRO A 124 -22.37 -3.56 -6.42
CA PRO A 124 -22.84 -4.87 -6.85
C PRO A 124 -22.51 -5.22 -8.33
N ARG A 125 -22.11 -4.22 -9.14
CA ARG A 125 -21.74 -4.37 -10.55
C ARG A 125 -20.26 -4.10 -10.82
N THR A 126 -19.42 -4.08 -9.77
CA THR A 126 -17.97 -4.00 -9.93
C THR A 126 -17.37 -5.41 -9.99
N TYR A 127 -16.64 -5.71 -11.06
CA TYR A 127 -15.91 -6.95 -11.26
C TYR A 127 -14.43 -6.77 -10.93
N TRP A 128 -13.89 -7.60 -10.04
CA TRP A 128 -12.52 -7.48 -9.55
C TRP A 128 -11.61 -8.56 -10.12
N ILE A 129 -10.43 -8.20 -10.59
CA ILE A 129 -9.42 -9.14 -11.06
C ILE A 129 -8.14 -8.88 -10.26
N GLY A 130 -7.56 -9.91 -9.64
CA GLY A 130 -6.35 -9.74 -8.84
C GLY A 130 -5.34 -10.87 -8.99
N ASP A 131 -4.09 -10.59 -8.65
CA ASP A 131 -3.02 -11.58 -8.58
C ASP A 131 -3.20 -12.48 -7.35
N GLU A 132 -2.89 -13.78 -7.48
CA GLU A 132 -3.03 -14.74 -6.39
C GLU A 132 -2.15 -14.44 -5.15
N LEU A 133 -1.04 -13.72 -5.35
CA LEU A 133 -0.10 -13.35 -4.28
C LEU A 133 -0.29 -11.93 -3.74
N ASN A 134 -1.37 -11.26 -4.12
CA ASN A 134 -1.72 -9.95 -3.57
C ASN A 134 -1.67 -9.92 -2.04
N HIS A 135 -1.18 -8.80 -1.50
CA HIS A 135 -1.02 -8.67 -0.07
C HIS A 135 -2.35 -8.88 0.67
N ASN A 136 -2.27 -9.46 1.88
CA ASN A 136 -3.45 -9.77 2.68
C ASN A 136 -4.33 -8.53 2.96
N CYS A 137 -3.81 -7.30 2.91
CA CYS A 137 -4.65 -6.10 3.02
C CYS A 137 -5.63 -5.94 1.87
N ILE A 138 -5.23 -6.22 0.63
CA ILE A 138 -6.11 -6.20 -0.55
C ILE A 138 -7.20 -7.26 -0.41
N ILE A 139 -6.80 -8.50 -0.08
CA ILE A 139 -7.74 -9.62 0.10
C ILE A 139 -8.76 -9.30 1.19
N ARG A 140 -8.33 -8.68 2.29
CA ARG A 140 -9.21 -8.28 3.41
C ARG A 140 -10.10 -7.11 3.03
N ALA A 141 -9.57 -6.11 2.33
CA ALA A 141 -10.35 -4.97 1.82
C ALA A 141 -11.51 -5.45 0.96
N MET A 142 -11.25 -6.35 -0.01
CA MET A 142 -12.29 -6.95 -0.86
C MET A 142 -13.35 -7.72 -0.08
N ARG A 143 -12.95 -8.44 0.99
CA ARG A 143 -13.90 -9.16 1.85
C ARG A 143 -14.78 -8.21 2.64
N ILE A 144 -14.19 -7.15 3.22
CA ILE A 144 -14.91 -6.16 4.02
C ILE A 144 -15.85 -5.34 3.14
N SER A 145 -15.42 -4.99 1.92
CA SER A 145 -16.26 -4.28 0.95
C SER A 145 -17.32 -5.17 0.29
N SER A 146 -17.49 -6.41 0.76
CA SER A 146 -18.49 -7.37 0.26
C SER A 146 -18.42 -7.63 -1.25
N VAL A 147 -17.20 -7.77 -1.80
CA VAL A 147 -17.03 -8.25 -3.19
C VAL A 147 -17.55 -9.67 -3.30
N ALA A 148 -18.63 -9.85 -4.05
CA ALA A 148 -19.25 -11.15 -4.30
C ALA A 148 -18.27 -12.11 -5.00
N ARG A 149 -18.43 -13.42 -4.78
CA ARG A 149 -17.47 -14.41 -5.31
C ARG A 149 -17.53 -14.49 -6.83
N GLU A 150 -18.72 -14.36 -7.38
CA GLU A 150 -19.06 -14.27 -8.79
C GLU A 150 -18.56 -12.98 -9.45
N ASN A 151 -18.31 -11.94 -8.65
CA ASN A 151 -17.81 -10.64 -9.11
C ASN A 151 -16.29 -10.51 -8.95
N LYS A 152 -15.57 -11.63 -8.92
CA LYS A 152 -14.11 -11.60 -8.93
C LYS A 152 -13.48 -12.78 -9.66
N ALA A 153 -12.30 -12.52 -10.22
CA ALA A 153 -11.37 -13.50 -10.73
C ALA A 153 -9.99 -13.32 -10.09
N ILE A 154 -9.24 -14.42 -10.02
CA ILE A 154 -7.87 -14.43 -9.50
C ILE A 154 -7.01 -15.15 -10.55
N TYR A 155 -6.01 -14.47 -11.09
CA TYR A 155 -5.04 -15.07 -12.02
C TYR A 155 -3.80 -15.50 -11.24
N LYS A 156 -3.11 -16.55 -11.75
CA LYS A 156 -1.84 -16.97 -11.17
C LYS A 156 -0.80 -15.88 -11.19
N HIS A 157 0.13 -15.96 -10.26
CA HIS A 157 1.12 -14.93 -10.02
C HIS A 157 1.87 -14.52 -11.29
N ASN A 158 1.76 -13.24 -11.66
CA ASN A 158 2.37 -12.66 -12.86
C ASN A 158 2.02 -13.38 -14.19
N LYS A 159 0.93 -14.16 -14.23
CA LYS A 159 0.51 -14.93 -15.41
C LYS A 159 -0.41 -14.11 -16.32
N MET A 160 0.19 -13.29 -17.17
CA MET A 160 -0.53 -12.33 -18.03
C MET A 160 -1.50 -12.99 -19.02
N GLU A 161 -1.28 -14.24 -19.43
CA GLU A 161 -2.23 -14.96 -20.28
C GLU A 161 -3.55 -15.26 -19.55
N GLU A 162 -3.48 -15.58 -18.26
CA GLU A 162 -4.68 -15.79 -17.42
C GLU A 162 -5.38 -14.46 -17.12
N LEU A 163 -4.64 -13.37 -16.91
CA LEU A 163 -5.22 -12.02 -16.82
C LEU A 163 -5.97 -11.66 -18.12
N ALA A 164 -5.35 -11.90 -19.28
CA ALA A 164 -5.97 -11.64 -20.58
C ALA A 164 -7.25 -12.47 -20.79
N GLN A 165 -7.26 -13.72 -20.33
CA GLN A 165 -8.44 -14.57 -20.35
C GLN A 165 -9.57 -13.97 -19.51
N HIS A 166 -9.31 -13.62 -18.24
CA HIS A 166 -10.33 -13.02 -17.37
C HIS A 166 -10.86 -11.68 -17.90
N LEU A 167 -10.00 -10.87 -18.53
CA LEU A 167 -10.41 -9.65 -19.21
C LEU A 167 -11.29 -9.91 -20.46
N GLY A 168 -11.20 -11.09 -21.09
CA GLY A 168 -12.07 -11.51 -22.18
C GLY A 168 -13.40 -12.13 -21.71
N GLU A 169 -13.46 -12.56 -20.46
CA GLU A 169 -14.60 -13.26 -19.84
C GLU A 169 -15.37 -12.36 -18.85
N ILE A 170 -15.17 -11.03 -18.92
CA ILE A 170 -15.86 -10.06 -18.06
C ILE A 170 -17.38 -10.24 -18.24
N PRO A 171 -18.15 -10.43 -17.15
CA PRO A 171 -19.60 -10.57 -17.24
C PRO A 171 -20.25 -9.31 -17.82
N ALA A 172 -21.24 -9.47 -18.71
CA ALA A 172 -21.98 -8.35 -19.30
C ALA A 172 -22.77 -7.51 -18.27
N SER A 173 -22.98 -8.03 -17.06
CA SER A 173 -23.59 -7.31 -15.94
C SER A 173 -22.63 -6.35 -15.24
N ALA A 174 -21.31 -6.48 -15.46
CA ALA A 174 -20.29 -5.64 -14.87
C ALA A 174 -20.32 -4.26 -15.52
N GLU A 175 -20.52 -3.24 -14.68
CA GLU A 175 -20.44 -1.84 -15.11
C GLU A 175 -19.05 -1.26 -14.86
N ARG A 176 -18.28 -1.80 -13.91
CA ARG A 176 -16.90 -1.39 -13.62
C ARG A 176 -16.02 -2.61 -13.49
N VAL A 177 -14.78 -2.52 -13.96
CA VAL A 177 -13.76 -3.54 -13.69
C VAL A 177 -12.58 -2.92 -12.93
N VAL A 178 -12.11 -3.61 -11.89
CA VAL A 178 -10.93 -3.21 -11.13
C VAL A 178 -9.87 -4.31 -11.24
N VAL A 179 -8.72 -3.98 -11.81
CA VAL A 179 -7.55 -4.87 -11.88
C VAL A 179 -6.57 -4.43 -10.81
N ILE A 180 -6.42 -5.20 -9.73
CA ILE A 180 -5.63 -4.83 -8.56
C ILE A 180 -4.46 -5.78 -8.34
N PHE A 181 -3.26 -5.23 -8.14
CA PHE A 181 -2.04 -6.02 -7.96
C PHE A 181 -1.02 -5.32 -7.04
N ASP A 182 -0.18 -6.09 -6.34
CA ASP A 182 1.01 -5.55 -5.66
C ASP A 182 2.03 -5.07 -6.72
N GLY A 183 2.71 -3.94 -6.45
CA GLY A 183 3.82 -3.47 -7.30
C GLY A 183 5.06 -4.35 -7.15
N ILE A 184 5.55 -4.47 -5.90
CA ILE A 184 6.57 -5.46 -5.50
C ILE A 184 5.95 -6.42 -4.48
N PHE A 185 6.02 -7.72 -4.76
CA PHE A 185 5.38 -8.76 -3.96
C PHE A 185 6.19 -9.06 -2.69
N SER A 186 5.57 -8.79 -1.54
CA SER A 186 6.23 -8.79 -0.22
C SER A 186 7.05 -10.03 0.14
N MET A 187 6.61 -11.22 -0.27
CA MET A 187 7.22 -12.50 0.11
C MET A 187 8.27 -13.00 -0.88
N ARG A 188 8.28 -12.47 -2.11
CA ARG A 188 9.16 -12.93 -3.20
C ARG A 188 10.18 -11.88 -3.63
N GLY A 189 9.82 -10.60 -3.53
CA GLY A 189 10.64 -9.47 -3.97
C GLY A 189 10.68 -9.30 -5.50
N ASP A 190 9.90 -10.06 -6.26
CA ASP A 190 9.62 -9.80 -7.67
C ASP A 190 8.57 -8.70 -7.83
N TYR A 191 8.40 -8.19 -9.06
CA TYR A 191 7.54 -7.06 -9.38
C TYR A 191 6.45 -7.44 -10.39
N ALA A 192 5.35 -6.69 -10.41
CA ALA A 192 4.30 -6.83 -11.42
C ALA A 192 4.70 -6.17 -12.74
N SER A 193 4.45 -6.84 -13.87
CA SER A 193 4.64 -6.27 -15.22
C SER A 193 3.53 -5.26 -15.55
N ILE A 194 3.57 -4.08 -14.94
CA ILE A 194 2.53 -3.04 -15.07
C ILE A 194 2.34 -2.63 -16.55
N ASP A 195 3.42 -2.58 -17.32
CA ASP A 195 3.38 -2.29 -18.76
C ASP A 195 2.55 -3.33 -19.54
N GLN A 196 2.65 -4.61 -19.19
CA GLN A 196 1.83 -5.67 -19.78
C GLN A 196 0.37 -5.57 -19.34
N ILE A 197 0.13 -5.30 -18.06
CA ILE A 197 -1.22 -5.14 -17.51
C ILE A 197 -1.95 -3.97 -18.21
N GLU A 198 -1.30 -2.81 -18.31
CA GLU A 198 -1.87 -1.65 -19.02
C GLU A 198 -2.13 -1.94 -20.50
N ARG A 199 -1.19 -2.60 -21.19
CA ARG A 199 -1.38 -3.02 -22.60
C ARG A 199 -2.60 -3.94 -22.78
N LEU A 200 -2.87 -4.82 -21.82
CA LEU A 200 -4.03 -5.72 -21.86
C LEU A 200 -5.35 -4.99 -21.55
N CYS A 201 -5.33 -4.04 -20.62
CA CYS A 201 -6.51 -3.29 -20.19
C CYS A 201 -6.93 -2.21 -21.20
N ALA A 202 -5.97 -1.49 -21.79
CA ALA A 202 -6.20 -0.34 -22.67
C ALA A 202 -7.26 -0.56 -23.77
N PRO A 203 -7.20 -1.61 -24.61
CA PRO A 203 -8.18 -1.80 -25.69
C PRO A 203 -9.59 -2.18 -25.20
N ARG A 204 -9.74 -2.53 -23.92
CA ARG A 204 -11.00 -2.98 -23.30
C ARG A 204 -11.65 -1.91 -22.42
N ARG A 205 -10.94 -0.83 -22.08
CA ARG A 205 -11.45 0.25 -21.22
C ARG A 205 -12.79 0.81 -21.70
N GLY A 206 -12.99 0.97 -23.01
CA GLY A 206 -14.25 1.48 -23.58
C GLY A 206 -15.37 0.45 -23.74
N GLN A 207 -15.12 -0.83 -23.43
CA GLN A 207 -16.11 -1.91 -23.55
C GLN A 207 -16.95 -2.07 -22.27
N VAL A 208 -16.51 -1.45 -21.19
CA VAL A 208 -17.12 -1.51 -19.85
C VAL A 208 -17.66 -0.11 -19.54
N HIS A 209 -18.90 -0.01 -19.05
CA HIS A 209 -19.62 1.27 -18.91
C HIS A 209 -18.84 2.33 -18.10
N ASP A 210 -18.39 1.98 -16.89
CA ASP A 210 -17.55 2.79 -16.00
C ASP A 210 -16.05 2.52 -16.23
N GLY A 211 -15.71 1.73 -17.23
CA GLY A 211 -14.35 1.40 -17.63
C GLY A 211 -13.62 0.35 -16.77
N ILE A 212 -12.33 0.20 -17.09
CA ILE A 212 -11.37 -0.66 -16.38
C ILE A 212 -10.40 0.26 -15.64
N ILE A 213 -10.28 0.03 -14.33
CA ILE A 213 -9.41 0.77 -13.42
C ILE A 213 -8.28 -0.15 -12.96
N THR A 214 -7.03 0.22 -13.22
CA THR A 214 -5.86 -0.50 -12.69
C THR A 214 -5.40 0.13 -11.38
N VAL A 215 -5.16 -0.73 -10.38
CA VAL A 215 -4.76 -0.34 -9.03
C VAL A 215 -3.49 -1.08 -8.68
N VAL A 216 -2.42 -0.34 -8.40
CA VAL A 216 -1.20 -0.89 -7.83
C VAL A 216 -1.09 -0.58 -6.35
N ASP A 217 -0.87 -1.58 -5.50
CA ASP A 217 -0.32 -1.36 -4.15
C ASP A 217 1.21 -1.42 -4.24
N ASP A 218 1.82 -0.25 -4.37
CA ASP A 218 3.26 -0.12 -4.53
C ASP A 218 3.97 0.11 -3.19
N SER A 219 3.41 -0.38 -2.08
CA SER A 219 3.98 -0.18 -0.74
C SER A 219 5.45 -0.59 -0.62
N HIS A 220 5.88 -1.63 -1.36
CA HIS A 220 7.26 -2.11 -1.35
C HIS A 220 8.16 -1.43 -2.40
N GLY A 221 7.60 -0.82 -3.45
CA GLY A 221 8.36 -0.12 -4.49
C GLY A 221 8.54 1.37 -4.20
N ILE A 222 7.49 2.05 -3.72
CA ILE A 222 7.50 3.49 -3.51
C ILE A 222 8.63 3.92 -2.56
N GLY A 223 9.42 4.88 -2.99
CA GLY A 223 10.60 5.40 -2.31
C GLY A 223 11.88 4.57 -2.51
N ALA A 224 11.79 3.28 -2.86
CA ALA A 224 12.95 2.37 -2.90
C ALA A 224 13.24 1.77 -4.29
N TYR A 225 12.34 1.96 -5.26
CA TYR A 225 12.45 1.39 -6.61
C TYR A 225 12.17 2.43 -7.69
N GLY A 226 12.66 2.18 -8.91
CA GLY A 226 12.70 3.18 -9.97
C GLY A 226 13.85 4.18 -9.81
N ALA A 227 14.17 4.90 -10.89
CA ALA A 227 15.33 5.79 -10.94
C ALA A 227 15.26 6.96 -9.95
N THR A 228 14.06 7.44 -9.62
CA THR A 228 13.84 8.55 -8.69
C THR A 228 13.08 8.13 -7.43
N GLY A 229 12.88 6.84 -7.22
CA GLY A 229 12.13 6.30 -6.09
C GLY A 229 10.61 6.39 -6.28
N ARG A 230 10.10 6.63 -7.50
CA ARG A 230 8.66 6.68 -7.76
C ARG A 230 8.01 5.30 -7.85
N GLY A 231 8.82 4.25 -7.70
CA GLY A 231 8.37 2.89 -7.48
C GLY A 231 8.20 2.08 -8.76
N THR A 232 7.39 1.03 -8.67
CA THR A 232 7.19 0.07 -9.78
C THR A 232 6.64 0.71 -11.06
N PRO A 233 5.71 1.69 -11.00
CA PRO A 233 5.27 2.43 -12.19
C PRO A 233 6.42 3.09 -12.97
N GLU A 234 7.36 3.76 -12.27
CA GLU A 234 8.52 4.38 -12.90
C GLU A 234 9.47 3.33 -13.50
N PHE A 235 9.73 2.24 -12.76
CA PHE A 235 10.61 1.18 -13.22
C PHE A 235 10.09 0.50 -14.50
N THR A 236 8.79 0.28 -14.59
CA THR A 236 8.13 -0.38 -15.73
C THR A 236 7.77 0.61 -16.86
N ALA A 237 7.98 1.92 -16.64
CA ALA A 237 7.57 2.99 -17.54
C ALA A 237 6.08 2.92 -17.93
N ALA A 238 5.22 2.57 -16.97
CA ALA A 238 3.78 2.42 -17.14
C ALA A 238 3.02 3.08 -15.99
N GLU A 239 1.87 3.68 -16.32
CA GLU A 239 1.09 4.51 -15.40
C GLU A 239 -0.27 3.86 -15.10
N PRO A 240 -0.43 3.18 -13.94
CA PRO A 240 -1.73 2.64 -13.52
C PRO A 240 -2.68 3.76 -13.11
N ASP A 241 -3.99 3.53 -13.12
CA ASP A 241 -4.97 4.59 -12.78
C ASP A 241 -4.84 5.05 -11.33
N VAL A 242 -4.59 4.09 -10.42
CA VAL A 242 -4.55 4.32 -8.98
C VAL A 242 -3.28 3.73 -8.39
N ILE A 243 -2.61 4.52 -7.56
CA ILE A 243 -1.46 4.08 -6.76
C ILE A 243 -1.85 4.13 -5.29
N VAL A 244 -1.76 2.98 -4.63
CA VAL A 244 -1.78 2.86 -3.17
C VAL A 244 -0.34 2.71 -2.69
N GLY A 245 0.01 3.41 -1.61
CA GLY A 245 1.35 3.33 -1.04
C GLY A 245 1.38 3.52 0.46
N THR A 246 2.54 3.27 1.05
CA THR A 246 2.77 3.36 2.50
C THR A 246 3.94 4.28 2.83
N PHE A 247 3.84 5.03 3.94
CA PHE A 247 4.98 5.72 4.53
C PHE A 247 5.74 4.82 5.54
N GLY A 248 5.16 3.66 5.87
CA GLY A 248 5.67 2.72 6.89
C GLY A 248 6.88 1.88 6.50
N LYS A 249 7.41 2.04 5.28
CA LYS A 249 8.50 1.21 4.74
C LYS A 249 9.71 2.07 4.34
N ALA A 250 9.91 2.32 3.04
CA ALA A 250 11.03 3.11 2.53
C ALA A 250 11.13 4.49 3.21
N PHE A 251 10.00 5.18 3.36
CA PHE A 251 9.92 6.51 3.99
C PHE A 251 10.15 6.52 5.50
N GLY A 252 10.07 5.36 6.18
CA GLY A 252 10.47 5.22 7.58
C GLY A 252 9.56 5.86 8.63
N VAL A 253 8.31 6.21 8.30
CA VAL A 253 7.34 6.80 9.24
C VAL A 253 6.11 5.87 9.35
N ASN A 254 4.89 6.41 9.31
CA ASN A 254 3.62 5.69 9.40
C ASN A 254 2.61 6.39 8.50
N GLY A 255 1.58 5.65 8.09
CA GLY A 255 0.55 6.15 7.18
C GLY A 255 0.56 5.44 5.83
N GLY A 256 -0.44 5.75 5.03
CA GLY A 256 -0.53 5.35 3.64
C GLY A 256 -1.31 6.37 2.83
N PHE A 257 -1.46 6.13 1.54
CA PHE A 257 -2.17 7.04 0.65
C PHE A 257 -2.83 6.30 -0.50
N ILE A 258 -3.83 6.96 -1.09
CA ILE A 258 -4.38 6.68 -2.41
C ILE A 258 -4.02 7.87 -3.28
N ALA A 259 -3.51 7.65 -4.48
CA ALA A 259 -3.27 8.67 -5.49
C ALA A 259 -3.93 8.26 -6.80
N GLY A 260 -4.62 9.18 -7.46
CA GLY A 260 -5.41 8.91 -8.67
C GLY A 260 -6.09 10.17 -9.19
N SER A 261 -7.22 9.99 -9.89
CA SER A 261 -7.99 11.11 -10.44
C SER A 261 -8.61 11.97 -9.33
N VAL A 262 -8.95 13.22 -9.66
CA VAL A 262 -9.61 14.15 -8.73
C VAL A 262 -10.96 13.58 -8.27
N GLU A 263 -11.70 12.97 -9.20
CA GLU A 263 -13.01 12.35 -8.96
C GLU A 263 -12.92 11.18 -8.00
N LEU A 264 -11.90 10.32 -8.15
CA LEU A 264 -11.67 9.21 -7.22
C LEU A 264 -11.35 9.73 -5.81
N ILE A 265 -10.43 10.70 -5.71
CA ILE A 265 -10.02 11.24 -4.41
C ILE A 265 -11.18 11.98 -3.73
N GLU A 266 -12.03 12.66 -4.49
CA GLU A 266 -13.25 13.26 -3.97
C GLU A 266 -14.25 12.19 -3.53
N ALA A 267 -14.46 11.12 -4.29
CA ALA A 267 -15.32 10.01 -3.88
C ALA A 267 -14.83 9.35 -2.57
N VAL A 268 -13.52 9.15 -2.44
CA VAL A 268 -12.86 8.65 -1.22
C VAL A 268 -13.06 9.58 -0.03
N ARG A 269 -13.18 10.90 -0.26
CA ARG A 269 -13.44 11.88 0.81
C ARG A 269 -14.88 11.81 1.31
N GLN A 270 -15.82 11.45 0.43
CA GLN A 270 -17.26 11.50 0.68
C GLN A 270 -17.83 10.19 1.27
N LYS A 271 -17.17 9.05 1.02
CA LYS A 271 -17.59 7.71 1.44
C LYS A 271 -16.71 7.18 2.56
#